data_AF-A0A7N4PFK6-F1
#
_entry.id   AF-A0A7N4PFK6-F1
#
_cell.length_a   1.000
_cell.length_b   1.000
_cell.length_c   1.000
_cell.angle_alpha   90.00
_cell.angle_beta   90.00
_cell.angle_gamma   90.00
#
_symmetry.space_group_name_H-M   'P 1'
#
loop_
_entity.id
_entity.type
_entity.pdbx_description
1 polymer ?
#
loop_
_entity_poly.entity_id
_entity_poly.type
_entity_poly.pdbx_seq_one_letter_code
_entity_poly.pdbx_strand_id
1 'polypeptide(L)'
;MSFGAMGALQLPSVLTRLRTDLLCYLWHVHWLRRAGGPALRSLDPELGALQVRLDRLLKRLQILMARFSLPKPPPEAPNPPLAPPGSAWGGIQAAHAVLGGLHLTLDWAVRGLLLLKARL
;
A
#
# COMPACT_ATOMS: atom_id res chain seq x y z
N MET A 1 3.94 10.42 11.37
CA MET A 1 4.70 9.15 11.45
C MET A 1 6.05 9.49 12.06
N SER A 2 6.43 8.85 13.18
CA SER A 2 7.64 9.20 13.95
C SER A 2 8.78 8.22 13.63
N PHE A 3 9.93 8.75 13.25
CA PHE A 3 11.15 8.01 12.92
C PHE A 3 12.30 8.32 13.88
N GLY A 4 12.01 8.95 15.03
CA GLY A 4 13.03 9.48 15.96
C GLY A 4 14.04 8.44 16.46
N ALA A 5 13.74 7.14 16.36
CA ALA A 5 14.69 6.08 16.69
C ALA A 5 14.35 4.73 16.01
N MET A 6 14.45 4.63 14.67
CA MET A 6 14.37 3.30 14.03
C MET A 6 15.69 2.53 14.21
N GLY A 7 15.75 1.63 15.17
CA GLY A 7 16.81 0.61 15.28
C GLY A 7 16.43 -0.70 14.56
N ALA A 8 17.38 -1.64 14.45
CA ALA A 8 17.16 -2.96 13.85
C ALA A 8 15.97 -3.73 14.47
N LEU A 9 15.65 -3.47 15.75
CA LEU A 9 14.49 -4.03 16.46
C LEU A 9 13.13 -3.64 15.85
N GLN A 10 13.05 -2.52 15.10
CA GLN A 10 11.80 -2.05 14.50
C GLN A 10 11.60 -2.57 13.07
N LEU A 11 12.62 -3.15 12.44
CA LEU A 11 12.55 -3.66 11.07
C LEU A 11 11.38 -4.64 10.85
N PRO A 12 11.12 -5.63 11.74
CA PRO A 12 9.99 -6.54 11.57
C PRO A 12 8.64 -5.83 11.56
N SER A 13 8.44 -4.89 12.49
CA SER A 13 7.19 -4.15 12.64
C SER A 13 6.96 -3.17 11.49
N VAL A 14 8.02 -2.49 11.02
CA VAL A 14 7.96 -1.58 9.88
C VAL A 14 7.60 -2.32 8.60
N LEU A 15 8.26 -3.46 8.32
CA LEU A 15 7.98 -4.25 7.12
C LEU A 15 6.57 -4.86 7.15
N THR A 16 6.13 -5.35 8.31
CA THR A 16 4.79 -5.91 8.49
C THR A 16 3.73 -4.84 8.26
N ARG A 17 3.88 -3.66 8.88
CA ARG A 17 2.97 -2.53 8.69
C ARG A 17 2.92 -2.07 7.23
N LEU A 18 4.09 -1.93 6.61
CA LEU A 18 4.17 -1.54 5.19
C LEU A 18 3.44 -2.55 4.30
N ARG A 19 3.57 -3.86 4.58
CA ARG A 19 2.85 -4.89 3.82
C ARG A 19 1.34 -4.71 3.92
N THR A 20 0.83 -4.57 5.15
CA THR A 20 -0.61 -4.40 5.40
C THR A 20 -1.13 -3.11 4.76
N ASP A 21 -0.42 -2.00 4.90
CA ASP A 21 -0.80 -0.72 4.28
C ASP A 21 -0.85 -0.85 2.74
N LEU A 22 0.15 -1.47 2.12
CA LEU A 22 0.19 -1.67 0.67
C LEU A 22 -0.89 -2.63 0.16
N LEU A 23 -1.26 -3.66 0.93
CA LEU A 23 -2.40 -4.53 0.61
C LEU A 23 -3.72 -3.76 0.64
N CYS A 24 -3.91 -2.90 1.66
CA CYS A 24 -5.05 -2.02 1.73
C CYS A 24 -5.12 -1.09 0.51
N TYR A 25 -4.01 -0.44 0.13
CA TYR A 25 -3.99 0.41 -1.08
C TYR A 25 -4.24 -0.37 -2.37
N LEU A 26 -3.71 -1.58 -2.51
CA LEU A 26 -3.96 -2.44 -3.68
C LEU A 26 -5.45 -2.69 -3.86
N TRP A 27 -6.12 -3.00 -2.77
CA TRP A 27 -7.56 -3.24 -2.80
C TRP A 27 -8.37 -1.98 -3.08
N HIS A 28 -7.97 -0.81 -2.55
CA HIS A 28 -8.61 0.46 -2.89
C HIS A 28 -8.39 0.86 -4.35
N VAL A 29 -7.20 0.61 -4.93
CA VAL A 29 -6.94 0.84 -6.36
C VAL A 29 -7.81 -0.07 -7.21
N HIS A 30 -7.96 -1.35 -6.84
CA HIS A 30 -8.86 -2.27 -7.52
C HIS A 30 -10.33 -1.81 -7.43
N TRP A 31 -10.75 -1.30 -6.26
CA TRP A 31 -12.09 -0.73 -6.08
C TRP A 31 -12.30 0.53 -6.94
N LEU A 32 -11.34 1.45 -7.02
CA LEU A 32 -11.44 2.65 -7.86
C LEU A 32 -11.67 2.29 -9.33
N ARG A 33 -10.95 1.29 -9.84
CA ARG A 33 -11.09 0.82 -11.23
C ARG A 33 -12.45 0.18 -11.53
N ARG A 34 -13.05 -0.50 -10.54
CA ARG A 34 -14.31 -1.24 -10.73
C ARG A 34 -15.56 -0.42 -10.40
N ALA A 35 -15.50 0.34 -9.32
CA ALA A 35 -16.66 0.99 -8.70
C ALA A 35 -16.53 2.52 -8.61
N GLY A 36 -15.36 3.10 -8.93
CA GLY A 36 -15.12 4.54 -8.82
C GLY A 36 -15.87 5.40 -9.85
N GLY A 37 -16.58 4.77 -10.79
CA GLY A 37 -17.47 5.44 -11.73
C GLY A 37 -16.81 5.85 -13.05
N PRO A 38 -17.61 6.33 -14.02
CA PRO A 38 -17.13 6.64 -15.37
C PRO A 38 -16.11 7.79 -15.40
N ALA A 39 -16.15 8.71 -14.43
CA ALA A 39 -15.22 9.83 -14.33
C ALA A 39 -13.76 9.39 -14.12
N LEU A 40 -13.52 8.20 -13.55
CA LEU A 40 -12.18 7.68 -13.33
C LEU A 40 -11.67 6.79 -14.47
N ARG A 41 -12.48 6.52 -15.50
CA ARG A 41 -12.06 5.69 -16.66
C ARG A 41 -10.91 6.30 -17.44
N SER A 42 -10.74 7.62 -17.40
CA SER A 42 -9.61 8.32 -18.02
C SER A 42 -8.27 8.02 -17.35
N LEU A 43 -8.27 7.41 -16.16
CA LEU A 43 -7.06 7.01 -15.44
C LEU A 43 -6.64 5.56 -15.77
N ASP A 44 -7.41 4.84 -16.57
CA ASP A 44 -6.96 3.58 -17.17
C ASP A 44 -6.28 3.90 -18.52
N PRO A 45 -5.14 3.25 -18.83
CA PRO A 45 -4.62 2.03 -18.22
C PRO A 45 -3.67 2.24 -17.01
N GLU A 46 -3.39 3.48 -16.60
CA GLU A 46 -2.38 3.80 -15.58
C GLU A 46 -2.68 3.20 -14.21
N LEU A 47 -3.95 3.24 -13.76
CA LEU A 47 -4.38 2.58 -12.53
C LEU A 47 -4.19 1.07 -12.59
N GLY A 48 -4.41 0.46 -13.76
CA GLY A 48 -4.12 -0.96 -13.98
C GLY A 48 -2.62 -1.27 -13.89
N ALA A 49 -1.78 -0.43 -14.49
CA ALA A 49 -0.33 -0.57 -14.39
C ALA A 49 0.17 -0.40 -12.95
N LEU A 50 -0.41 0.56 -12.20
CA LEU A 50 -0.12 0.78 -10.79
C LEU A 50 -0.47 -0.45 -9.94
N GLN A 51 -1.65 -1.02 -10.15
CA GLN A 51 -2.08 -2.24 -9.46
C GLN A 51 -1.07 -3.38 -9.65
N VAL A 52 -0.65 -3.66 -10.89
CA VAL A 52 0.34 -4.70 -11.19
C VAL A 52 1.70 -4.44 -10.55
N ARG A 53 2.14 -3.17 -10.52
CA ARG A 53 3.41 -2.78 -9.88
C ARG A 53 3.34 -2.94 -8.36
N LEU A 54 2.20 -2.63 -7.75
CA LEU A 54 1.98 -2.79 -6.32
C LEU A 54 1.94 -4.26 -5.91
N ASP A 55 1.25 -5.12 -6.68
CA ASP A 55 1.31 -6.57 -6.54
C ASP A 55 2.75 -7.12 -6.59
N ARG A 56 3.54 -6.64 -7.54
CA ARG A 56 4.95 -7.03 -7.68
C ARG A 56 5.77 -6.58 -6.47
N LEU A 57 5.54 -5.38 -5.96
CA LEU A 57 6.21 -4.85 -4.77
C LEU A 57 5.87 -5.68 -3.53
N LEU A 58 4.60 -6.03 -3.33
CA LEU A 58 4.15 -6.90 -2.24
C LEU A 58 4.83 -8.27 -2.27
N LYS A 59 4.94 -8.89 -3.46
CA LYS A 59 5.67 -10.16 -3.63
C LYS A 59 7.15 -10.02 -3.25
N ARG A 60 7.80 -8.92 -3.65
CA ARG A 60 9.20 -8.65 -3.27
C ARG A 60 9.37 -8.42 -1.78
N LEU A 61 8.45 -7.70 -1.16
CA LEU A 61 8.44 -7.47 0.29
C LEU A 61 8.28 -8.79 1.05
N GLN A 62 7.40 -9.68 0.60
CA GLN A 62 7.21 -11.01 1.19
C GLN A 62 8.49 -11.85 1.13
N ILE A 63 9.20 -11.84 -0.01
CA ILE A 63 10.50 -12.53 -0.16
C ILE A 63 11.53 -11.92 0.81
N LEU A 64 11.58 -10.60 0.90
CA LEU A 64 12.48 -9.90 1.82
C LEU A 64 12.21 -10.30 3.27
N MET A 65 10.96 -10.27 3.71
CA MET A 65 10.58 -10.66 5.07
C MET A 65 10.93 -12.12 5.38
N ALA A 66 10.73 -13.03 4.42
CA ALA A 66 11.12 -14.44 4.56
C ALA A 66 12.64 -14.61 4.71
N ARG A 67 13.45 -13.83 3.98
CA ARG A 67 14.92 -13.86 4.10
C ARG A 67 15.42 -13.39 5.47
N PHE A 68 14.68 -12.53 6.15
CA PHE A 68 15.00 -12.07 7.50
C PHE A 68 14.37 -12.94 8.59
N SER A 69 13.81 -14.12 8.24
CA SER A 69 13.14 -15.04 9.16
C SER A 69 12.06 -14.35 10.00
N LEU A 70 11.40 -13.33 9.44
CA LEU A 70 10.38 -12.59 10.17
C LEU A 70 9.14 -13.47 10.36
N PRO A 71 8.45 -13.37 11.51
CA PRO A 71 7.19 -14.06 11.73
C PRO A 71 6.25 -13.75 10.56
N LYS A 72 5.80 -14.79 9.87
CA LYS A 72 4.80 -14.62 8.81
C LYS A 72 3.54 -14.09 9.48
N PRO A 73 3.01 -12.93 9.07
CA PRO A 73 1.73 -12.48 9.59
C PRO A 73 0.66 -13.53 9.28
N PRO A 74 -0.31 -13.74 10.18
CA PRO A 74 -1.41 -14.66 9.94
C PRO A 74 -2.08 -14.34 8.60
N PRO A 75 -2.67 -15.34 7.91
CA PRO A 75 -3.42 -15.09 6.70
C PRO A 75 -4.47 -14.00 6.96
N GLU A 76 -4.33 -12.85 6.29
CA GLU A 76 -5.27 -11.73 6.44
C GLU A 76 -6.64 -12.19 5.95
N ALA A 77 -7.66 -11.93 6.77
CA ALA A 77 -9.04 -12.14 6.36
C ALA A 77 -9.35 -11.30 5.12
N PRO A 78 -10.16 -11.79 4.17
CA PRO A 78 -10.58 -10.98 3.04
C PRO A 78 -11.31 -9.76 3.58
N ASN A 79 -10.84 -8.58 3.22
CA ASN A 79 -11.45 -7.38 3.71
C ASN A 79 -12.89 -7.22 3.13
N PRO A 80 -13.84 -6.65 3.89
CA PRO A 80 -15.25 -6.59 3.50
C PRO A 80 -15.47 -5.66 2.30
N PRO A 81 -16.34 -5.99 1.33
CA PRO A 81 -16.48 -5.21 0.10
C PRO A 81 -16.72 -3.71 0.37
N LEU A 82 -15.92 -2.86 -0.27
CA LEU A 82 -16.06 -1.41 -0.19
C LEU A 82 -17.36 -0.96 -0.91
N ALA A 83 -18.16 -0.14 -0.24
CA ALA A 83 -19.38 0.42 -0.81
C ALA A 83 -19.08 1.25 -2.07
N PRO A 84 -19.99 1.31 -3.06
CA PRO A 84 -19.82 2.22 -4.19
C PRO A 84 -19.88 3.69 -3.71
N PRO A 85 -19.23 4.61 -4.43
CA PRO A 85 -19.26 6.02 -4.06
C PRO A 85 -20.69 6.57 -4.21
N GLY A 86 -21.13 7.36 -3.23
CA GLY A 86 -22.48 7.96 -3.25
C GLY A 86 -22.69 9.01 -4.35
N SER A 87 -21.61 9.48 -4.99
CA SER A 87 -21.66 10.39 -6.14
C SER A 87 -20.38 10.28 -6.97
N ALA A 88 -20.43 10.76 -8.22
CA ALA A 88 -19.25 10.82 -9.08
C ALA A 88 -18.11 11.66 -8.46
N TRP A 89 -18.45 12.76 -7.80
CA TRP A 89 -17.49 13.59 -7.07
C TRP A 89 -16.89 12.85 -5.87
N GLY A 90 -17.68 12.06 -5.15
CA GLY A 90 -17.19 11.19 -4.09
C GLY A 90 -16.16 10.18 -4.60
N GLY A 91 -16.34 9.63 -5.81
CA GLY A 91 -15.35 8.79 -6.47
C GLY A 91 -14.02 9.51 -6.73
N ILE A 92 -14.08 10.77 -7.19
CA ILE A 92 -12.89 11.61 -7.42
C ILE A 92 -12.17 11.93 -6.11
N GLN A 93 -12.92 12.30 -5.07
CA GLN A 93 -12.35 12.56 -3.74
C GLN A 93 -11.67 11.30 -3.16
N ALA A 94 -12.31 10.14 -3.32
CA ALA A 94 -11.71 8.87 -2.92
C ALA A 94 -10.44 8.57 -3.72
N ALA A 95 -10.42 8.82 -5.03
CA ALA A 95 -9.23 8.65 -5.85
C ALA A 95 -8.05 9.51 -5.36
N HIS A 96 -8.31 10.79 -5.06
CA HIS A 96 -7.31 11.70 -4.48
C HIS A 96 -6.78 11.19 -3.13
N ALA A 97 -7.67 10.75 -2.24
CA ALA A 97 -7.27 10.24 -0.93
C ALA A 97 -6.40 8.98 -1.04
N VAL A 98 -6.79 8.04 -1.92
CA VAL A 98 -6.06 6.79 -2.14
C VAL A 98 -4.68 7.04 -2.75
N LEU A 99 -4.61 7.83 -3.83
CA LEU A 99 -3.34 8.11 -4.50
C LEU A 99 -2.41 8.98 -3.66
N GLY A 100 -2.95 10.00 -3.00
CA GLY A 100 -2.18 10.86 -2.08
C GLY A 100 -1.67 10.08 -0.87
N GLY A 101 -2.52 9.24 -0.27
CA GLY A 101 -2.13 8.35 0.83
C GLY A 101 -1.04 7.37 0.41
N LEU A 102 -1.21 6.69 -0.73
CA LEU A 102 -0.22 5.75 -1.25
C LEU A 102 1.14 6.42 -1.48
N HIS A 103 1.14 7.62 -2.06
CA HIS A 103 2.37 8.40 -2.25
C HIS A 103 3.08 8.66 -0.93
N LEU A 104 2.38 9.17 0.09
CA LEU A 104 2.97 9.42 1.41
C LEU A 104 3.49 8.13 2.05
N THR A 105 2.74 7.03 1.97
CA THR A 105 3.18 5.73 2.49
C THR A 105 4.46 5.27 1.81
N LEU A 106 4.58 5.42 0.49
CA LEU A 106 5.79 5.05 -0.25
C LEU A 106 6.98 5.97 0.08
N ASP A 107 6.79 7.28 0.17
CA ASP A 107 7.86 8.21 0.57
C ASP A 107 8.40 7.87 1.96
N TRP A 108 7.49 7.64 2.92
CA TRP A 108 7.88 7.22 4.26
C TRP A 108 8.56 5.85 4.29
N ALA A 109 8.11 4.90 3.46
CA ALA A 109 8.75 3.59 3.35
C ALA A 109 10.19 3.71 2.82
N VAL A 110 10.42 4.53 1.80
CA VAL A 110 11.76 4.78 1.25
C VAL A 110 12.68 5.36 2.32
N ARG A 111 12.24 6.44 3.00
CA ARG A 111 13.02 7.05 4.09
C ARG A 111 13.31 6.04 5.20
N GLY A 112 12.31 5.24 5.56
CA GLY A 112 12.45 4.27 6.64
C GLY A 112 13.43 3.15 6.32
N LEU A 113 13.36 2.58 5.12
CA LEU A 113 14.26 1.54 4.67
C LEU A 113 15.70 2.04 4.50
N LEU A 114 15.89 3.28 4.04
CA LEU A 114 17.22 3.88 3.91
C LEU A 114 17.87 4.14 5.28
N LEU A 115 17.11 4.65 6.25
CA LEU A 115 17.57 4.84 7.63
C LEU A 115 17.91 3.51 8.31
N LEU A 116 17.11 2.47 8.06
CA LEU A 116 17.39 1.12 8.56
C LEU A 116 18.66 0.55 7.94
N LYS A 117 18.85 0.70 6.61
CA LYS A 117 20.08 0.28 5.93
C LYS A 117 21.34 0.93 6.51
N ALA A 118 21.26 2.20 6.93
CA ALA A 118 22.40 2.89 7.53
C ALA A 118 22.78 2.37 8.93
N ARG A 119 21.92 1.55 9.56
CA ARG A 119 22.09 1.00 10.92
C ARG A 119 22.23 -0.53 10.93
N LEU A 120 22.21 -1.17 9.76
CA LEU A 120 22.51 -2.58 9.55
C LEU A 120 23.99 -2.75 9.22
#